data_AF-S3XZ17-F1
#
_entry.id   AF-S3XZ17-F1
#
_cell.length_a   1.000
_cell.length_b   1.000
_cell.length_c   1.000
_cell.angle_alpha   90.00
_cell.angle_beta   90.00
_cell.angle_gamma   90.00
#
_symmetry.space_group_name_H-M   'P 1'
#
loop_
_entity.id
_entity.type
_entity.pdbx_description
1 polymer ?
#
loop_
_entity_poly.entity_id
_entity_poly.type
_entity_poly.pdbx_seq_one_letter_code
_entity_poly.pdbx_strand_id
1 'polypeptide(L)'
;MARNNAILNNSPAFRNSGGYAPAPEYNQAPGTQQQWGQPQQQAPGYQAPQSQQGGYSPADLEAMYNRPAATGFDTGRMTWRNTMNAITATFGVIIAVAFVIMMLPTVTALVMGTEEGRQIGFAFASIAAIVGAIGSFVTVLVNAFKKTPSMWVTLAYAVFEGLLLGGISLFFETVYPGIVLQAVIGTLAVAGSITVLFRMGKLRTSPKLTKMFLIAFGAYFVFTLVNLVLVLLGVTNLRTGMLGVVIGLVAVALASYSLVMDLEVIRNGVDSGAPKAYAWTAALGLAVTVVWMYTEILRILAILRDN
;
A
#
# COMPACT_ATOMS: atom_id res chain seq x y z
N MET A 1 -12.70 -13.21 40.71
CA MET A 1 -14.17 -13.29 40.53
C MET A 1 -14.50 -12.95 39.09
N ALA A 2 -14.77 -13.95 38.25
CA ALA A 2 -15.37 -13.81 36.92
C ALA A 2 -15.80 -15.21 36.42
N ARG A 3 -16.50 -15.98 37.26
CA ARG A 3 -17.26 -17.16 36.83
C ARG A 3 -18.67 -16.65 36.56
N ASN A 4 -18.99 -16.41 35.29
CA ASN A 4 -20.34 -16.31 34.69
C ASN A 4 -20.30 -15.35 33.48
N ASN A 5 -19.57 -15.74 32.43
CA ASN A 5 -19.69 -15.09 31.14
C ASN A 5 -20.41 -16.06 30.18
N ALA A 6 -21.69 -15.80 29.92
CA ALA A 6 -22.58 -16.67 29.15
C ALA A 6 -22.12 -16.87 27.68
N ILE A 7 -21.27 -15.99 27.17
CA ILE A 7 -20.76 -16.00 25.80
C ILE A 7 -19.73 -17.13 25.59
N LEU A 8 -19.00 -17.52 26.64
CA LEU A 8 -17.95 -18.54 26.55
C LEU A 8 -18.47 -19.98 26.65
N ASN A 9 -19.69 -20.17 27.18
CA ASN A 9 -20.28 -21.51 27.36
C ASN A 9 -20.93 -22.10 26.09
N ASN A 10 -21.12 -21.30 25.04
CA ASN A 10 -21.79 -21.73 23.80
C ASN A 10 -20.83 -22.02 22.63
N SER A 11 -19.52 -21.96 22.86
CA SER A 11 -18.52 -22.19 21.81
C SER A 11 -18.02 -23.65 21.85
N PRO A 12 -18.18 -24.44 20.75
CA PRO A 12 -17.71 -25.84 20.67
C PRO A 12 -16.20 -26.00 20.93
N ALA A 13 -15.42 -24.94 20.69
CA ALA A 13 -13.98 -24.91 20.89
C ALA A 13 -13.53 -25.10 22.35
N PHE A 14 -14.41 -24.84 23.33
CA PHE A 14 -14.09 -24.98 24.76
C PHE A 14 -14.79 -26.17 25.43
N ARG A 15 -15.55 -26.97 24.67
CA ARG A 15 -16.26 -28.15 25.19
C ARG A 15 -15.37 -29.40 25.26
N ASN A 16 -14.16 -29.36 24.69
CA ASN A 16 -13.36 -30.58 24.48
C ASN A 16 -11.88 -30.44 24.86
N SER A 17 -11.56 -29.69 25.91
CA SER A 17 -10.20 -29.64 26.50
C SER A 17 -9.99 -30.65 27.64
N GLY A 18 -10.78 -31.73 27.68
CA GLY A 18 -10.70 -32.77 28.70
C GLY A 18 -10.91 -34.16 28.12
N GLY A 19 -10.01 -34.60 27.24
CA GLY A 19 -10.05 -35.97 26.73
C GLY A 19 -8.89 -36.22 25.76
N TYR A 20 -7.93 -37.03 26.19
CA TYR A 20 -6.94 -37.63 25.30
C TYR A 20 -7.67 -38.30 24.13
N ALA A 21 -7.35 -37.91 22.88
CA ALA A 21 -7.75 -38.67 21.71
C ALA A 21 -6.92 -39.97 21.67
N PRO A 22 -7.53 -41.16 21.58
CA PRO A 22 -6.78 -42.39 21.37
C PRO A 22 -6.15 -42.38 19.96
N ALA A 23 -4.94 -42.94 19.88
CA ALA A 23 -4.18 -43.09 18.64
C ALA A 23 -4.95 -43.95 17.62
N PRO A 24 -4.78 -43.72 16.30
CA PRO A 24 -5.44 -44.53 15.28
C PRO A 24 -4.91 -45.97 15.30
N GLU A 25 -5.80 -46.90 15.62
CA GLU A 25 -5.62 -48.34 15.49
C GLU A 25 -5.43 -48.71 14.01
N TYR A 26 -4.25 -49.24 13.68
CA TYR A 26 -4.02 -49.92 12.41
C TYR A 26 -4.72 -51.28 12.44
N ASN A 27 -5.93 -51.34 11.91
CA ASN A 27 -6.60 -52.61 11.70
C ASN A 27 -5.93 -53.35 10.53
N GLN A 28 -5.13 -54.37 10.86
CA GLN A 28 -4.63 -55.37 9.93
C GLN A 28 -5.81 -56.22 9.45
N ALA A 29 -6.15 -56.14 8.18
CA ALA A 29 -7.12 -57.03 7.55
C ALA A 29 -6.46 -58.40 7.30
N PRO A 30 -7.02 -59.52 7.80
CA PRO A 30 -6.53 -60.86 7.49
C PRO A 30 -6.92 -61.24 6.05
N GLY A 31 -5.96 -61.79 5.31
CA GLY A 31 -6.19 -62.26 3.95
C GLY A 31 -7.09 -63.49 3.89
N THR A 32 -7.93 -63.55 2.86
CA THR A 32 -8.48 -64.80 2.32
C THR A 32 -8.44 -64.76 0.80
N GLN A 33 -8.07 -65.92 0.25
CA GLN A 33 -7.89 -66.21 -1.16
C GLN A 33 -9.22 -66.65 -1.84
N GLN A 34 -9.21 -66.55 -3.18
CA GLN A 34 -10.00 -67.31 -4.19
C GLN A 34 -11.47 -66.93 -4.45
N GLN A 35 -11.85 -66.72 -5.73
CA GLN A 35 -12.33 -67.76 -6.68
C GLN A 35 -13.01 -67.14 -7.93
N TRP A 36 -12.78 -67.71 -9.12
CA TRP A 36 -13.31 -67.29 -10.44
C TRP A 36 -14.66 -67.94 -10.79
N GLY A 37 -15.60 -67.20 -11.43
CA GLY A 37 -16.64 -67.77 -12.32
C GLY A 37 -18.03 -67.09 -12.44
N GLN A 38 -18.26 -66.33 -13.54
CA GLN A 38 -19.51 -66.22 -14.38
C GLN A 38 -20.84 -65.65 -13.77
N PRO A 39 -21.82 -65.16 -14.58
CA PRO A 39 -22.40 -63.82 -14.43
C PRO A 39 -23.94 -63.77 -14.24
N GLN A 40 -24.46 -62.64 -13.75
CA GLN A 40 -25.71 -61.95 -14.14
C GLN A 40 -26.35 -61.17 -12.98
N GLN A 41 -26.57 -59.86 -13.18
CA GLN A 41 -27.88 -59.18 -13.25
C GLN A 41 -27.75 -57.67 -12.95
N GLN A 42 -28.36 -56.89 -13.83
CA GLN A 42 -28.37 -55.43 -13.87
C GLN A 42 -29.31 -54.85 -12.80
N ALA A 43 -28.87 -53.76 -12.16
CA ALA A 43 -29.75 -52.83 -11.45
C ALA A 43 -29.26 -51.37 -11.64
N PRO A 44 -30.16 -50.38 -11.71
CA PRO A 44 -29.89 -49.09 -12.36
C PRO A 44 -29.33 -48.02 -11.41
N GLY A 45 -28.27 -47.34 -11.87
CA GLY A 45 -28.14 -45.89 -11.81
C GLY A 45 -27.95 -45.21 -10.45
N TYR A 46 -26.71 -45.15 -9.97
CA TYR A 46 -26.20 -43.98 -9.25
C TYR A 46 -24.77 -43.69 -9.74
N GLN A 47 -24.60 -42.62 -10.53
CA GLN A 47 -23.30 -42.10 -10.92
C GLN A 47 -22.65 -41.43 -9.71
N ALA A 48 -21.71 -42.13 -9.07
CA ALA A 48 -20.75 -41.50 -8.18
C ALA A 48 -19.79 -40.61 -9.01
N PRO A 49 -19.37 -39.43 -8.52
CA PRO A 49 -18.33 -38.66 -9.18
C PRO A 49 -17.05 -39.50 -9.22
N GLN A 50 -16.64 -39.86 -10.43
CA GLN A 50 -15.43 -40.62 -10.70
C GLN A 50 -14.24 -39.78 -10.23
N SER A 51 -13.72 -40.05 -9.02
CA SER A 51 -12.39 -39.58 -8.64
C SER A 51 -11.40 -40.26 -9.57
N GLN A 52 -10.94 -39.54 -10.60
CA GLN A 52 -9.77 -39.93 -11.38
C GLN A 52 -8.56 -39.93 -10.44
N GLN A 53 -8.37 -41.03 -9.71
CA GLN A 53 -7.05 -41.45 -9.24
C GLN A 53 -6.27 -41.89 -10.48
N GLY A 54 -5.84 -40.91 -11.28
CA GLY A 54 -4.79 -41.12 -12.26
C GLY A 54 -3.52 -41.43 -11.49
N GLY A 55 -3.10 -42.70 -11.51
CA GLY A 55 -1.80 -43.08 -10.99
C GLY A 55 -0.73 -42.30 -11.76
N TYR A 56 0.00 -41.43 -11.07
CA TYR A 56 1.13 -40.74 -11.65
C TYR A 56 2.14 -41.79 -12.13
N SER A 57 2.53 -41.73 -13.41
CA SER A 57 3.56 -42.63 -13.90
C SER A 57 4.91 -42.27 -13.25
N PRO A 58 5.86 -43.22 -13.14
CA PRO A 58 7.21 -42.91 -12.64
C PRO A 58 7.88 -41.73 -13.37
N ALA A 59 7.60 -41.57 -14.68
CA ALA A 59 8.07 -40.45 -15.49
C ALA A 59 7.41 -39.11 -15.10
N ASP A 60 6.13 -39.11 -14.72
CA ASP A 60 5.43 -37.90 -14.25
C ASP A 60 5.97 -37.42 -12.90
N LEU A 61 6.33 -38.36 -12.02
CA LEU A 61 6.97 -38.06 -10.75
C LEU A 61 8.36 -37.46 -10.94
N GLU A 62 9.16 -38.03 -11.85
CA GLU A 62 10.49 -37.52 -12.19
C GLU A 62 10.41 -36.12 -12.81
N ALA A 63 9.42 -35.86 -13.68
CA ALA A 63 9.14 -34.52 -14.19
C ALA A 63 8.71 -33.52 -13.09
N MET A 64 7.96 -33.97 -12.08
CA MET A 64 7.59 -33.16 -10.92
C MET A 64 8.76 -32.90 -9.95
N TYR A 65 9.79 -33.75 -9.93
CA TYR A 65 11.03 -33.52 -9.17
C TYR A 65 12.01 -32.63 -9.93
N ASN A 66 12.07 -32.75 -11.26
CA ASN A 66 12.96 -31.97 -12.13
C ASN A 66 12.42 -30.59 -12.49
N ARG A 67 11.17 -30.26 -12.16
CA ARG A 67 10.63 -28.91 -12.39
C ARG A 67 11.37 -27.88 -11.52
N PRO A 68 11.73 -26.71 -12.08
CA PRO A 68 12.31 -25.62 -11.31
C PRO A 68 11.44 -25.26 -10.09
N ALA A 69 12.08 -24.88 -8.99
CA ALA A 69 11.36 -24.43 -7.80
C ALA A 69 10.40 -23.29 -8.15
N ALA A 70 9.13 -23.42 -7.76
CA ALA A 70 8.07 -22.46 -8.04
C ALA A 70 8.48 -21.05 -7.58
N THR A 71 8.35 -20.07 -8.47
CA THR A 71 8.73 -18.69 -8.14
C THR A 71 7.66 -18.01 -7.26
N GLY A 72 7.98 -16.85 -6.70
CA GLY A 72 6.99 -16.01 -6.00
C GLY A 72 5.76 -15.64 -6.86
N PHE A 73 5.88 -15.72 -8.19
CA PHE A 73 4.78 -15.50 -9.11
C PHE A 73 3.81 -16.69 -9.14
N ASP A 74 4.32 -17.91 -8.95
CA ASP A 74 3.58 -19.17 -9.01
C ASP A 74 2.94 -19.55 -7.67
N THR A 75 3.53 -19.07 -6.57
CA THR A 75 3.08 -19.39 -5.20
C THR A 75 2.01 -18.42 -4.67
N GLY A 76 1.72 -17.33 -5.39
CA GLY A 76 0.77 -16.30 -4.94
C GLY A 76 1.22 -15.51 -3.71
N ARG A 77 2.48 -15.64 -3.28
CA ARG A 77 3.05 -14.99 -2.09
C ARG A 77 3.73 -13.66 -2.43
N MET A 78 3.73 -12.76 -1.47
CA MET A 78 4.40 -11.47 -1.49
C MET A 78 5.91 -11.72 -1.45
N THR A 79 6.65 -10.99 -2.29
CA THR A 79 8.11 -11.09 -2.41
C THR A 79 8.70 -9.70 -2.49
N TRP A 80 9.98 -9.56 -2.17
CA TRP A 80 10.68 -8.29 -2.38
C TRP A 80 10.60 -7.80 -3.83
N ARG A 81 10.66 -8.72 -4.80
CA ARG A 81 10.60 -8.38 -6.22
C ARG A 81 9.24 -7.79 -6.62
N ASN A 82 8.13 -8.44 -6.26
CA ASN A 82 6.81 -7.92 -6.65
C ASN A 82 6.45 -6.63 -5.90
N THR A 83 6.93 -6.46 -4.67
CA THR A 83 6.74 -5.23 -3.90
C THR A 83 7.54 -4.07 -4.48
N MET A 84 8.80 -4.30 -4.86
CA MET A 84 9.62 -3.29 -5.55
C MET A 84 8.96 -2.86 -6.85
N ASN A 85 8.44 -3.80 -7.65
CA ASN A 85 7.76 -3.47 -8.90
C ASN A 85 6.50 -2.62 -8.67
N ALA A 86 5.71 -2.92 -7.62
CA ALA A 86 4.55 -2.13 -7.26
C ALA A 86 4.95 -0.71 -6.85
N ILE A 87 5.97 -0.56 -5.99
CA ILE A 87 6.52 0.73 -5.56
C ILE A 87 7.01 1.54 -6.78
N THR A 88 7.85 0.95 -7.62
CA THR A 88 8.39 1.61 -8.82
C THR A 88 7.29 2.03 -9.78
N ALA A 89 6.28 1.18 -10.00
CA ALA A 89 5.15 1.53 -10.86
C ALA A 89 4.34 2.70 -10.28
N THR A 90 4.04 2.67 -8.97
CA THR A 90 3.28 3.73 -8.29
C THR A 90 4.02 5.07 -8.33
N PHE A 91 5.29 5.12 -7.92
CA PHE A 91 6.07 6.37 -7.98
C PHE A 91 6.33 6.83 -9.41
N GLY A 92 6.59 5.90 -10.33
CA GLY A 92 6.80 6.21 -11.74
C GLY A 92 5.59 6.90 -12.37
N VAL A 93 4.38 6.42 -12.07
CA VAL A 93 3.13 7.05 -12.54
C VAL A 93 2.93 8.42 -11.88
N ILE A 94 3.13 8.56 -10.56
CA ILE A 94 3.01 9.84 -9.86
C ILE A 94 3.93 10.88 -10.50
N ILE A 95 5.21 10.55 -10.69
CA ILE A 95 6.23 11.45 -11.24
C ILE A 95 5.92 11.80 -12.70
N ALA A 96 5.57 10.82 -13.53
CA ALA A 96 5.26 11.04 -14.94
C ALA A 96 4.05 11.97 -15.11
N VAL A 97 2.97 11.72 -14.36
CA VAL A 97 1.77 12.55 -14.42
C VAL A 97 2.05 13.95 -13.86
N ALA A 98 2.75 14.06 -12.73
CA ALA A 98 3.11 15.35 -12.15
C ALA A 98 3.95 16.19 -13.12
N PHE A 99 4.92 15.58 -13.80
CA PHE A 99 5.74 16.23 -14.81
C PHE A 99 4.90 16.70 -16.01
N VAL A 100 3.98 15.86 -16.51
CA VAL A 100 3.06 16.25 -17.60
C VAL A 100 2.24 17.47 -17.19
N ILE A 101 1.68 17.49 -15.98
CA ILE A 101 0.89 18.63 -15.48
C ILE A 101 1.76 19.89 -15.32
N MET A 102 2.98 19.77 -14.82
CA MET A 102 3.91 20.91 -14.72
C MET A 102 4.29 21.47 -16.09
N MET A 103 4.34 20.64 -17.14
CA MET A 103 4.67 21.08 -18.50
C MET A 103 3.48 21.68 -19.26
N LEU A 104 2.25 21.59 -18.73
CA LEU A 104 1.06 22.08 -19.42
C LEU A 104 1.16 23.54 -19.84
N PRO A 105 1.56 24.52 -19.00
CA PRO A 105 1.70 25.91 -19.42
C PRO A 105 2.70 26.09 -20.55
N THR A 106 3.81 25.35 -20.54
CA THR A 106 4.85 25.43 -21.58
C THR A 106 4.36 24.83 -22.90
N VAL A 107 3.71 23.66 -22.85
CA VAL A 107 3.22 22.96 -24.05
C VAL A 107 2.07 23.73 -24.70
N THR A 108 1.12 24.22 -23.90
CA THR A 108 -0.01 25.00 -24.40
C THR A 108 0.43 26.36 -24.97
N ALA A 109 1.41 27.02 -24.35
CA ALA A 109 2.03 28.23 -24.90
C ALA A 109 2.67 28.00 -26.28
N LEU A 110 3.29 26.84 -26.49
CA LEU A 110 3.92 26.48 -27.76
C LEU A 110 2.89 26.22 -28.87
N VAL A 111 1.75 25.61 -28.54
CA VAL A 111 0.73 25.22 -29.52
C VAL A 111 -0.24 26.35 -29.84
N MET A 112 -0.58 27.18 -28.86
CA MET A 112 -1.73 28.12 -28.94
C MET A 112 -1.31 29.60 -28.85
N GLY A 113 -0.01 29.90 -28.76
CA GLY A 113 0.51 31.26 -28.59
C GLY A 113 1.00 31.52 -27.16
N THR A 114 2.03 32.36 -27.02
CA THR A 114 2.86 32.43 -25.81
C THR A 114 2.13 32.87 -24.55
N GLU A 115 1.29 33.90 -24.63
CA GLU A 115 0.61 34.43 -23.44
C GLU A 115 -0.73 33.73 -23.18
N GLU A 116 -1.61 33.66 -24.18
CA GLU A 116 -2.92 33.01 -24.06
C GLU A 116 -2.79 31.51 -23.77
N GLY A 117 -1.91 30.80 -24.49
CA GLY A 117 -1.68 29.38 -24.27
C GLY A 117 -1.18 29.09 -22.86
N ARG A 118 -0.23 29.89 -22.35
CA ARG A 118 0.32 29.73 -20.99
C ARG A 118 -0.76 29.85 -19.92
N GLN A 119 -1.66 30.84 -20.05
CA GLN A 119 -2.76 31.03 -19.11
C GLN A 119 -3.74 29.84 -19.13
N ILE A 120 -4.07 29.33 -20.32
CA ILE A 120 -4.88 28.12 -20.49
C ILE A 120 -4.22 26.92 -19.83
N GLY A 121 -2.90 26.72 -20.01
CA GLY A 121 -2.18 25.63 -19.36
C GLY A 121 -2.18 25.70 -17.84
N PHE A 122 -2.08 26.91 -17.27
CA PHE A 122 -2.25 27.10 -15.82
C PHE A 122 -3.66 26.75 -15.35
N ALA A 123 -4.70 27.12 -16.10
CA ALA A 123 -6.08 26.78 -15.76
C ALA A 123 -6.32 25.26 -15.80
N PHE A 124 -5.78 24.56 -16.80
CA PHE A 124 -5.86 23.09 -16.84
C PHE A 124 -5.09 22.44 -15.69
N ALA A 125 -3.91 22.94 -15.36
CA ALA A 125 -3.12 22.39 -14.26
C ALA A 125 -3.80 22.60 -12.89
N SER A 126 -4.47 23.73 -12.66
CA SER A 126 -5.21 23.98 -11.42
C SER A 126 -6.47 23.12 -11.30
N ILE A 127 -7.22 22.94 -12.39
CA ILE A 127 -8.35 21.99 -12.44
C ILE A 127 -7.85 20.57 -12.18
N ALA A 128 -6.75 20.17 -12.83
CA ALA A 128 -6.13 18.86 -12.62
C ALA A 128 -5.73 18.67 -11.16
N ALA A 129 -5.19 19.69 -10.49
CA ALA A 129 -4.82 19.62 -9.08
C ALA A 129 -6.03 19.31 -8.19
N ILE A 130 -7.16 19.97 -8.41
CA ILE A 130 -8.40 19.77 -7.65
C ILE A 130 -8.97 18.36 -7.90
N VAL A 131 -9.05 17.96 -9.17
CA VAL A 131 -9.47 16.59 -9.54
C VAL A 131 -8.54 15.55 -8.93
N GLY A 132 -7.25 15.83 -8.92
CA GLY A 132 -6.22 15.01 -8.28
C GLY A 132 -6.44 14.88 -6.78
N ALA A 133 -6.66 15.98 -6.07
CA ALA A 133 -6.87 15.98 -4.62
C ALA A 133 -8.09 15.15 -4.22
N ILE A 134 -9.21 15.33 -4.93
CA ILE A 134 -10.44 14.59 -4.66
C ILE A 134 -10.24 13.12 -5.03
N GLY A 135 -9.70 12.85 -6.22
CA GLY A 135 -9.52 11.50 -6.73
C GLY A 135 -8.55 10.68 -5.88
N SER A 136 -7.44 11.25 -5.42
CA SER A 136 -6.46 10.55 -4.60
C SER A 136 -7.02 10.25 -3.22
N PHE A 137 -7.71 11.22 -2.59
CA PHE A 137 -8.42 11.03 -1.33
C PHE A 137 -9.47 9.91 -1.42
N VAL A 138 -10.36 9.96 -2.42
CA VAL A 138 -11.38 8.93 -2.66
C VAL A 138 -10.73 7.56 -2.87
N THR A 139 -9.63 7.50 -3.62
CA THR A 139 -8.98 6.22 -3.92
C THR A 139 -8.34 5.59 -2.67
N VAL A 140 -7.75 6.39 -1.79
CA VAL A 140 -7.25 5.93 -0.49
C VAL A 140 -8.40 5.43 0.38
N LEU A 141 -9.54 6.14 0.43
CA LEU A 141 -10.73 5.70 1.16
C LEU A 141 -11.27 4.37 0.61
N VAL A 142 -11.41 4.25 -0.71
CA VAL A 142 -11.85 3.01 -1.36
C VAL A 142 -10.90 1.86 -1.01
N ASN A 143 -9.59 2.09 -1.02
CA ASN A 143 -8.64 1.06 -0.63
C ASN A 143 -8.76 0.69 0.86
N ALA A 144 -9.02 1.65 1.75
CA ALA A 144 -9.17 1.41 3.19
C ALA A 144 -10.38 0.52 3.53
N PHE A 145 -11.48 0.62 2.78
CA PHE A 145 -12.68 -0.21 3.00
C PHE A 145 -12.69 -1.53 2.21
N LYS A 146 -11.80 -1.72 1.24
CA LYS A 146 -11.75 -2.95 0.45
C LYS A 146 -11.07 -4.09 1.21
N LYS A 147 -11.71 -5.25 1.21
CA LYS A 147 -11.17 -6.48 1.83
C LYS A 147 -9.96 -7.05 1.08
N THR A 148 -9.87 -6.81 -0.22
CA THR A 148 -8.78 -7.29 -1.07
C THR A 148 -8.03 -6.12 -1.70
N PRO A 149 -6.70 -6.02 -1.47
CA PRO A 149 -5.83 -5.08 -2.18
C PRO A 149 -5.98 -5.17 -3.69
N SER A 150 -5.88 -4.02 -4.37
CA SER A 150 -6.02 -3.95 -5.82
C SER A 150 -4.97 -3.07 -6.47
N MET A 151 -4.28 -3.64 -7.46
CA MET A 151 -3.33 -2.93 -8.33
C MET A 151 -3.98 -1.70 -8.98
N TRP A 152 -5.16 -1.87 -9.57
CA TRP A 152 -5.85 -0.81 -10.29
C TRP A 152 -6.22 0.38 -9.40
N VAL A 153 -6.62 0.11 -8.16
CA VAL A 153 -6.90 1.17 -7.17
C VAL A 153 -5.61 1.92 -6.83
N THR A 154 -4.50 1.20 -6.63
CA THR A 154 -3.20 1.83 -6.31
C THR A 154 -2.68 2.68 -7.48
N LEU A 155 -2.85 2.23 -8.72
CA LEU A 155 -2.45 3.00 -9.91
C LEU A 155 -3.40 4.18 -10.18
N ALA A 156 -4.70 4.04 -9.92
CA ALA A 156 -5.63 5.17 -9.98
C ALA A 156 -5.23 6.25 -8.97
N TYR A 157 -4.86 5.85 -7.74
CA TYR A 157 -4.31 6.78 -6.76
C TYR A 157 -3.06 7.47 -7.30
N ALA A 158 -2.12 6.71 -7.87
CA ALA A 158 -0.89 7.27 -8.44
C ALA A 158 -1.15 8.33 -9.52
N VAL A 159 -2.15 8.11 -10.38
CA VAL A 159 -2.56 9.11 -11.39
C VAL A 159 -3.11 10.36 -10.71
N PHE A 160 -4.11 10.22 -9.84
CA PHE A 160 -4.73 11.37 -9.18
C PHE A 160 -3.74 12.14 -8.29
N GLU A 161 -2.90 11.44 -7.56
CA GLU A 161 -1.84 12.06 -6.76
C GLU A 161 -0.83 12.79 -7.64
N GLY A 162 -0.47 12.22 -8.80
CA GLY A 162 0.35 12.91 -9.80
C GLY A 162 -0.30 14.19 -10.33
N LEU A 163 -1.62 14.21 -10.54
CA LEU A 163 -2.35 15.43 -10.93
C LEU A 163 -2.27 16.51 -9.83
N LEU A 164 -2.49 16.11 -8.58
CA LEU A 164 -2.38 16.99 -7.40
C LEU A 164 -0.97 17.56 -7.27
N LEU A 165 0.03 16.70 -7.24
CA LEU A 165 1.42 17.11 -7.05
C LEU A 165 1.93 17.93 -8.22
N GLY A 166 1.56 17.62 -9.46
CA GLY A 166 1.93 18.42 -10.61
C GLY A 166 1.42 19.85 -10.50
N GLY A 167 0.17 20.04 -10.10
CA GLY A 167 -0.42 21.37 -9.91
C GLY A 167 0.17 22.13 -8.72
N ILE A 168 0.34 21.49 -7.56
CA ILE A 168 0.98 22.11 -6.38
C ILE A 168 2.42 22.50 -6.71
N SER A 169 3.18 21.60 -7.34
CA SER A 169 4.58 21.84 -7.68
C SER A 169 4.70 22.96 -8.70
N LEU A 170 3.83 22.99 -9.72
CA LEU A 170 3.77 24.10 -10.67
C LEU A 170 3.50 25.43 -9.97
N PHE A 171 2.54 25.49 -9.05
CA PHE A 171 2.24 26.70 -8.29
C PHE A 171 3.43 27.20 -7.47
N PHE A 172 4.14 26.32 -6.76
CA PHE A 172 5.31 26.74 -5.99
C PHE A 172 6.51 27.08 -6.87
N GLU A 173 6.70 26.39 -7.99
CA GLU A 173 7.81 26.62 -8.90
C GLU A 173 7.70 27.98 -9.62
N THR A 174 6.48 28.46 -9.89
CA THR A 174 6.28 29.79 -10.48
C THR A 174 6.57 30.91 -9.50
N VAL A 175 6.26 30.73 -8.22
CA VAL A 175 6.50 31.73 -7.17
C VAL A 175 7.95 31.69 -6.68
N TYR A 176 8.51 30.49 -6.52
CA TYR A 176 9.86 30.26 -6.01
C TYR A 176 10.63 29.32 -6.96
N PRO A 177 11.26 29.85 -8.02
CA PRO A 177 12.00 29.02 -8.98
C PRO A 177 13.05 28.09 -8.32
N GLY A 178 13.11 26.85 -8.78
CA GLY A 178 13.99 25.79 -8.30
C GLY A 178 13.58 25.16 -6.97
N ILE A 179 12.46 25.57 -6.35
CA ILE A 179 12.02 25.04 -5.05
C ILE A 179 11.59 23.57 -5.15
N VAL A 180 10.99 23.16 -6.27
CA VAL A 180 10.53 21.78 -6.46
C VAL A 180 11.71 20.83 -6.46
N LEU A 181 12.78 21.17 -7.19
CA LEU A 181 13.99 20.36 -7.22
C LEU A 181 14.62 20.22 -5.83
N GLN A 182 14.67 21.30 -5.05
CA GLN A 182 15.16 21.25 -3.66
C GLN A 182 14.29 20.36 -2.77
N ALA A 183 12.98 20.46 -2.89
CA ALA A 183 12.05 19.62 -2.14
C ALA A 183 12.18 18.13 -2.50
N VAL A 184 12.35 17.82 -3.80
CA VAL A 184 12.61 16.44 -4.26
C VAL A 184 13.92 15.92 -3.69
N ILE A 185 15.01 16.68 -3.77
CA ILE A 185 16.32 16.27 -3.23
C ILE A 185 16.22 16.06 -1.71
N GLY A 186 15.57 16.97 -0.98
CA GLY A 186 15.37 16.84 0.46
C GLY A 186 14.57 15.58 0.82
N THR A 187 13.49 15.31 0.08
CA THR A 187 12.67 14.11 0.26
C THR A 187 13.47 12.84 0.01
N LEU A 188 14.24 12.78 -1.09
CA LEU A 188 15.08 11.64 -1.43
C LEU A 188 16.22 11.43 -0.44
N ALA A 189 16.81 12.51 0.07
CA ALA A 189 17.86 12.44 1.08
C ALA A 189 17.32 11.82 2.39
N VAL A 190 16.16 12.28 2.86
CA VAL A 190 15.51 11.73 4.06
C VAL A 190 15.06 10.29 3.83
N ALA A 191 14.30 10.03 2.76
CA ALA A 191 13.78 8.69 2.45
C ALA A 191 14.89 7.66 2.22
N GLY A 192 15.94 8.05 1.48
CA GLY A 192 17.11 7.23 1.21
C GLY A 192 17.89 6.92 2.49
N SER A 193 18.12 7.92 3.35
CA SER A 193 18.80 7.73 4.63
C SER A 193 18.04 6.75 5.53
N ILE A 194 16.72 6.90 5.63
CA ILE A 194 15.87 5.99 6.41
C ILE A 194 15.91 4.59 5.83
N THR A 195 15.79 4.45 4.51
CA THR A 195 15.83 3.14 3.83
C THR A 195 17.16 2.43 4.06
N VAL A 196 18.29 3.15 3.97
CA VAL A 196 19.63 2.60 4.24
C VAL A 196 19.76 2.16 5.70
N LEU A 197 19.41 3.03 6.66
CA LEU A 197 19.50 2.72 8.09
C LEU A 197 18.57 1.57 8.49
N PHE A 198 17.39 1.49 7.88
CA PHE A 198 16.46 0.38 8.06
C PHE A 198 17.01 -0.93 7.48
N ARG A 199 17.62 -0.89 6.28
CA ARG A 199 18.26 -2.05 5.65
C ARG A 199 19.39 -2.59 6.51
N MET A 200 20.17 -1.72 7.14
CA MET A 200 21.23 -2.07 8.10
C MET A 200 20.69 -2.65 9.42
N GLY A 201 19.37 -2.63 9.64
CA GLY A 201 18.73 -3.10 10.88
C GLY A 201 18.90 -2.15 12.07
N LYS A 202 19.37 -0.92 11.85
CA LYS A 202 19.55 0.11 12.90
C LYS A 202 18.24 0.79 13.29
N LEU A 203 17.28 0.86 12.37
CA LEU A 203 15.95 1.41 12.63
C LEU A 203 14.93 0.28 12.82
N ARG A 204 14.18 0.36 13.92
CA ARG A 204 13.01 -0.48 14.20
C ARG A 204 11.95 0.35 14.92
N THR A 205 10.69 0.03 14.71
CA THR A 205 9.58 0.65 15.44
C THR A 205 9.50 0.09 16.85
N SER A 206 8.87 0.87 17.73
CA SER A 206 8.61 0.45 19.11
C SER A 206 7.13 0.63 19.41
N PRO A 207 6.47 -0.29 20.13
CA PRO A 207 5.06 -0.14 20.50
C PRO A 207 4.75 1.18 21.20
N LYS A 208 5.68 1.70 22.01
CA LYS A 208 5.52 2.99 22.70
C LYS A 208 5.58 4.17 21.71
N LEU A 209 6.56 4.14 20.81
CA LEU A 209 6.76 5.20 19.81
C LEU A 209 5.61 5.21 18.79
N THR A 210 5.11 4.05 18.38
CA THR A 210 3.94 3.94 17.49
C THR A 210 2.68 4.51 18.14
N LYS A 211 2.44 4.26 19.44
CA LYS A 211 1.30 4.89 20.15
C LYS A 211 1.44 6.41 20.19
N MET A 212 2.62 6.92 20.49
CA MET A 212 2.88 8.37 20.50
C MET A 212 2.70 8.97 19.10
N PHE A 213 3.20 8.30 18.07
CA PHE A 213 3.01 8.67 16.67
C PHE A 213 1.51 8.75 16.32
N LEU A 214 0.70 7.75 16.68
CA LEU A 214 -0.73 7.75 16.36
C LEU A 214 -1.47 8.94 16.98
N ILE A 215 -1.13 9.28 18.23
CA ILE A 215 -1.68 10.46 18.92
C ILE A 215 -1.24 11.74 18.19
N ALA A 216 0.06 11.87 17.89
CA ALA A 216 0.62 13.04 17.22
C ALA A 216 0.08 13.22 15.79
N PHE A 217 -0.06 12.12 15.04
CA PHE A 217 -0.67 12.09 13.72
C PHE A 217 -2.14 12.51 13.77
N GLY A 218 -2.91 11.99 14.74
CA GLY A 218 -4.30 12.40 14.95
C GLY A 218 -4.42 13.90 15.27
N ALA A 219 -3.57 14.42 16.15
CA ALA A 219 -3.52 15.85 16.47
C ALA A 219 -3.14 16.70 15.25
N TYR A 220 -2.13 16.29 14.50
CA TYR A 220 -1.70 16.94 13.27
C TYR A 220 -2.82 16.97 12.21
N PHE A 221 -3.54 15.86 12.07
CA PHE A 221 -4.66 15.73 11.14
C PHE A 221 -5.81 16.68 11.51
N VAL A 222 -6.24 16.68 12.78
CA VAL A 222 -7.27 17.60 13.29
C VAL A 222 -6.84 19.05 13.09
N PHE A 223 -5.60 19.40 13.45
CA PHE A 223 -5.06 20.74 13.23
C PHE A 223 -5.13 21.15 11.76
N THR A 224 -4.74 20.26 10.85
CA THR A 224 -4.74 20.55 9.40
C THR A 224 -6.17 20.74 8.88
N LEU A 225 -7.15 19.98 9.37
CA LEU A 225 -8.56 20.17 9.02
C LEU A 225 -9.12 21.50 9.54
N VAL A 226 -8.83 21.86 10.78
CA VAL A 226 -9.23 23.16 11.35
C VAL A 226 -8.61 24.29 10.53
N ASN A 227 -7.33 24.20 10.20
CA ASN A 227 -6.66 25.18 9.36
C ASN A 227 -7.30 25.26 7.96
N LEU A 228 -7.65 24.13 7.35
CA LEU A 228 -8.33 24.10 6.06
C LEU A 228 -9.65 24.85 6.11
N VAL A 229 -10.48 24.62 7.14
CA VAL A 229 -11.76 25.34 7.32
C VAL A 229 -11.53 26.84 7.49
N LEU A 230 -10.54 27.25 8.30
CA LEU A 230 -10.21 28.67 8.50
C LEU A 230 -9.78 29.36 7.21
N VAL A 231 -8.99 28.67 6.37
CA VAL A 231 -8.56 29.17 5.06
C VAL A 231 -9.75 29.27 4.11
N LEU A 232 -10.62 28.25 4.07
CA LEU A 232 -11.82 28.25 3.22
C LEU A 232 -12.83 29.34 3.60
N LEU A 233 -12.94 29.65 4.89
CA LEU A 233 -13.77 30.76 5.39
C LEU A 233 -13.11 32.13 5.21
N GLY A 234 -11.87 32.19 4.70
CA GLY A 234 -11.13 33.44 4.51
C GLY A 234 -10.72 34.13 5.80
N VAL A 235 -10.69 33.40 6.94
CA VAL A 235 -10.41 33.98 8.26
C VAL A 235 -8.91 34.16 8.47
N THR A 236 -8.15 33.07 8.37
CA THR A 236 -6.69 33.09 8.58
C THR A 236 -6.06 31.80 8.06
N ASN A 237 -4.72 31.80 7.94
CA ASN A 237 -3.91 30.63 7.67
C ASN A 237 -2.91 30.45 8.80
N LEU A 238 -3.12 29.42 9.63
CA LEU A 238 -2.27 29.08 10.79
C LEU A 238 -0.96 28.38 10.38
N ARG A 239 -0.77 28.11 9.08
CA ARG A 239 0.42 27.44 8.54
C ARG A 239 1.40 28.39 7.87
N THR A 240 1.40 29.67 8.24
CA THR A 240 2.33 30.69 7.74
C THR A 240 3.39 31.04 8.79
N GLY A 241 4.48 31.69 8.35
CA GLY A 241 5.57 32.16 9.22
C GLY A 241 6.24 31.07 10.06
N MET A 242 6.84 31.47 11.18
CA MET A 242 7.61 30.58 12.07
C MET A 242 6.77 29.40 12.61
N LEU A 243 5.48 29.63 12.89
CA LEU A 243 4.57 28.56 13.34
C LEU A 243 4.43 27.48 12.26
N GLY A 244 4.26 27.87 11.00
CA GLY A 244 4.20 26.96 9.87
C GLY A 244 5.48 26.12 9.71
N VAL A 245 6.66 26.72 9.93
CA VAL A 245 7.94 26.00 9.91
C VAL A 245 8.01 24.95 11.01
N VAL A 246 7.69 25.30 12.25
CA VAL A 246 7.73 24.37 13.39
C VAL A 246 6.77 23.20 13.15
N ILE A 247 5.55 23.48 12.71
CA ILE A 247 4.56 22.43 12.40
C ILE A 247 5.02 21.56 11.24
N GLY A 248 5.62 22.16 10.20
CA GLY A 248 6.20 21.42 9.09
C GLY A 248 7.32 20.48 9.55
N LEU A 249 8.23 20.94 10.41
CA LEU A 249 9.31 20.11 10.95
C LEU A 249 8.77 18.92 11.77
N VAL A 250 7.74 19.15 12.57
CA VAL A 250 7.03 18.06 13.28
C VAL A 250 6.41 17.09 12.27
N ALA A 251 5.76 17.60 11.22
CA ALA A 251 5.16 16.75 10.18
C ALA A 251 6.21 15.91 9.43
N VAL A 252 7.37 16.49 9.10
CA VAL A 252 8.49 15.76 8.47
C VAL A 252 9.02 14.67 9.41
N ALA A 253 9.13 14.94 10.71
CA ALA A 253 9.52 13.93 11.69
C ALA A 253 8.48 12.78 11.80
N LEU A 254 7.19 13.12 11.76
CA LEU A 254 6.10 12.13 11.74
C LEU A 254 6.14 11.30 10.44
N ALA A 255 6.29 11.93 9.28
CA ALA A 255 6.40 11.24 8.01
C ALA A 255 7.65 10.34 7.95
N SER A 256 8.76 10.79 8.53
CA SER A 256 9.99 9.99 8.66
C SER A 256 9.76 8.73 9.50
N TYR A 257 9.05 8.83 10.62
CA TYR A 257 8.69 7.65 11.42
C TYR A 257 7.68 6.75 10.69
N SER A 258 6.70 7.34 10.00
CA SER A 258 5.75 6.62 9.14
C SER A 258 6.48 5.79 8.09
N LEU A 259 7.54 6.34 7.49
CA LEU A 259 8.34 5.63 6.49
C LEU A 259 9.03 4.39 7.10
N VAL A 260 9.52 4.48 8.34
CA VAL A 260 10.06 3.31 9.05
C VAL A 260 8.98 2.25 9.25
N MET A 261 7.77 2.64 9.65
CA MET A 261 6.65 1.72 9.81
C MET A 261 6.26 1.05 8.48
N ASP A 262 6.22 1.81 7.38
CA ASP A 262 5.90 1.28 6.05
C ASP A 262 6.93 0.21 5.62
N LEU A 263 8.22 0.49 5.83
CA LEU A 263 9.30 -0.46 5.52
C LEU A 263 9.23 -1.72 6.39
N GLU A 264 8.77 -1.61 7.64
CA GLU A 264 8.50 -2.78 8.49
C GLU A 264 7.30 -3.58 8.03
N VAL A 265 6.20 -2.93 7.65
CA VAL A 265 5.02 -3.60 7.08
C VAL A 265 5.41 -4.37 5.83
N ILE A 266 6.22 -3.77 4.94
CA ILE A 266 6.76 -4.44 3.76
C ILE A 266 7.59 -5.67 4.15
N ARG A 267 8.57 -5.50 5.05
CA ARG A 267 9.45 -6.59 5.48
C ARG A 267 8.65 -7.74 6.09
N ASN A 268 7.79 -7.43 7.05
CA ASN A 268 6.96 -8.42 7.75
C ASN A 268 6.02 -9.13 6.78
N GLY A 269 5.43 -8.41 5.81
CA GLY A 269 4.55 -9.00 4.80
C GLY A 269 5.28 -9.96 3.85
N VAL A 270 6.53 -9.67 3.49
CA VAL A 270 7.36 -10.59 2.71
C VAL A 270 7.79 -11.79 3.55
N ASP A 271 8.27 -11.56 4.77
CA ASP A 271 8.78 -12.61 5.67
C ASP A 271 7.66 -13.58 6.10
N SER A 272 6.44 -13.08 6.30
CA SER A 272 5.26 -13.90 6.59
C SER A 272 4.64 -14.55 5.34
N GLY A 273 5.15 -14.27 4.14
CA GLY A 273 4.60 -14.77 2.88
C GLY A 273 3.15 -14.35 2.63
N ALA A 274 2.79 -13.09 2.95
CA ALA A 274 1.46 -12.53 2.74
C ALA A 274 0.99 -12.69 1.27
N PRO A 275 -0.31 -12.64 0.94
CA PRO A 275 -0.74 -12.74 -0.46
C PRO A 275 -0.12 -11.65 -1.35
N LYS A 276 0.24 -11.99 -2.59
CA LYS A 276 0.89 -11.09 -3.56
C LYS A 276 0.17 -9.75 -3.75
N ALA A 277 -1.16 -9.72 -3.61
CA ALA A 277 -1.96 -8.51 -3.74
C ALA A 277 -1.56 -7.41 -2.73
N TYR A 278 -1.09 -7.78 -1.53
CA TYR A 278 -0.68 -6.84 -0.48
C TYR A 278 0.57 -6.02 -0.85
N ALA A 279 1.36 -6.45 -1.84
CA ALA A 279 2.43 -5.65 -2.41
C ALA A 279 1.94 -4.28 -2.90
N TRP A 280 0.73 -4.21 -3.46
CA TRP A 280 0.12 -2.97 -3.95
C TRP A 280 -0.34 -2.06 -2.83
N THR A 281 -0.91 -2.60 -1.75
CA THR A 281 -1.24 -1.79 -0.57
C THR A 281 0.01 -1.27 0.14
N ALA A 282 1.08 -2.08 0.18
CA ALA A 282 2.35 -1.64 0.73
C ALA A 282 2.98 -0.50 -0.10
N ALA A 283 2.91 -0.60 -1.44
CA ALA A 283 3.32 0.47 -2.34
C ALA A 283 2.47 1.74 -2.16
N LEU A 284 1.15 1.60 -1.98
CA LEU A 284 0.24 2.72 -1.72
C LEU A 284 0.62 3.45 -0.43
N GLY A 285 0.77 2.73 0.69
CA GLY A 285 1.11 3.34 1.98
C GLY A 285 2.45 4.07 1.93
N LEU A 286 3.46 3.43 1.35
CA LEU A 286 4.76 4.03 1.14
C LEU A 286 4.69 5.30 0.27
N ALA A 287 3.91 5.28 -0.81
CA ALA A 287 3.70 6.44 -1.67
C ALA A 287 3.04 7.61 -0.92
N VAL A 288 1.95 7.35 -0.18
CA VAL A 288 1.27 8.36 0.64
C VAL A 288 2.24 9.01 1.62
N THR A 289 3.06 8.22 2.32
CA THR A 289 4.04 8.73 3.28
C THR A 289 5.11 9.61 2.62
N VAL A 290 5.71 9.15 1.52
CA VAL A 290 6.78 9.91 0.83
C VAL A 290 6.23 11.18 0.20
N VAL A 291 5.03 11.11 -0.38
CA VAL A 291 4.36 12.28 -0.94
C VAL A 291 4.00 13.29 0.14
N TRP A 292 3.47 12.82 1.27
CA TRP A 292 3.20 13.69 2.41
C TRP A 292 4.48 14.41 2.87
N MET A 293 5.59 13.66 3.03
CA MET A 293 6.89 14.24 3.36
C MET A 293 7.35 15.29 2.33
N TYR A 294 7.21 15.01 1.03
CA TYR A 294 7.52 15.96 -0.03
C TYR A 294 6.74 17.26 0.11
N THR A 295 5.42 17.18 0.32
CA THR A 295 4.57 18.38 0.44
C THR A 295 4.92 19.23 1.65
N GLU A 296 5.34 18.61 2.76
CA GLU A 296 5.76 19.32 3.97
C GLU A 296 7.13 19.97 3.81
N ILE A 297 8.10 19.28 3.19
CA ILE A 297 9.40 19.87 2.86
C ILE A 297 9.22 21.05 1.91
N LEU A 298 8.42 20.89 0.85
CA LEU A 298 8.09 21.95 -0.10
C LEU A 298 7.50 23.17 0.61
N ARG A 299 6.55 22.95 1.54
CA ARG A 299 5.94 24.02 2.33
C ARG A 299 6.94 24.73 3.24
N ILE A 300 7.80 24.00 3.94
CA ILE A 300 8.84 24.60 4.79
C ILE A 300 9.75 25.49 3.96
N LEU A 301 10.24 24.99 2.82
CA LEU A 301 11.08 25.76 1.91
C LEU A 301 10.37 27.01 1.40
N ALA A 302 9.07 26.92 1.09
CA ALA A 302 8.30 28.05 0.62
C ALA A 302 8.19 29.13 1.70
N ILE A 303 7.84 28.74 2.94
CA ILE A 303 7.77 29.67 4.07
C ILE A 303 9.13 30.33 4.33
N LEU A 304 10.23 29.57 4.24
CA LEU A 304 11.58 30.10 4.47
C LEU A 304 12.04 31.07 3.37
N ARG A 305 11.49 30.97 2.15
CA ARG A 305 11.80 31.90 1.05
C ARG A 305 10.90 33.14 1.02
N ASP A 306 9.74 33.05 1.66
CA ASP A 306 8.76 34.14 1.74
C ASP A 306 9.07 35.16 2.85
N ASN A 307 9.96 34.80 3.80
CA ASN A 307 10.45 35.66 4.89
C ASN A 307 11.84 36.22 4.56
#